data_AF-A0A436WCG9-F1
#
_entry.id   AF-A0A436WCG9-F1
#
_cell.length_a   1.000
_cell.length_b   1.000
_cell.length_c   1.000
_cell.angle_alpha   90.00
_cell.angle_beta   90.00
_cell.angle_gamma   90.00
#
_symmetry.space_group_name_H-M   'P 1'
#
loop_
_entity.id
_entity.type
_entity.pdbx_description
1 polymer ?
#
loop_
_entity_poly.entity_id
_entity_poly.type
_entity_poly.pdbx_seq_one_letter_code
_entity_poly.pdbx_strand_id
1 'polypeptide(L)'
;MTTRKTLLAAVAAFALLASPALAGNGNGGGNGGGHGNSGGSHGNSGGGNSGKSGTHGNSGTHGKSTHGKSASAKSGKKTQAAVDDVEVAATPKEKNLHAKLGRLNSLQRNINAYMNSKSKNFAAVQAYVMASANAQNAQAAVEAANQAVIDAQAALADLNEQLAEANALTPATPEEEAAKAAQIADLEGQIADQETAISDAEAAAAAAQTAADEAAAEVPSLDAALAEMANKPVDDEVTEWATGVLDDKIDQVAAKLAEQDAAAATTDDTTSD
;
A
#
# COMPACT_ATOMS: atom_id res chain seq x y z
N MET A 1 -14.75 4.38 14.19
CA MET A 1 -13.64 4.57 13.23
C MET A 1 -12.36 4.54 14.05
N THR A 2 -11.68 3.39 14.04
CA THR A 2 -10.47 3.17 14.82
C THR A 2 -9.29 3.16 13.85
N THR A 3 -8.38 4.08 14.10
CA THR A 3 -7.17 4.42 13.35
C THR A 3 -6.22 3.22 13.22
N ARG A 4 -6.02 2.72 11.99
CA ARG A 4 -4.98 1.75 11.61
C ARG A 4 -3.64 2.46 11.35
N LYS A 5 -3.06 3.05 12.39
CA LYS A 5 -1.74 3.70 12.31
C LYS A 5 -0.99 3.52 13.63
N THR A 6 -0.55 2.29 13.88
CA THR A 6 0.62 1.93 14.73
C THR A 6 0.55 0.44 15.01
N LEU A 7 1.28 -0.37 14.24
CA LEU A 7 1.83 -1.67 14.68
C LEU A 7 2.97 -2.01 13.71
N LEU A 8 3.93 -1.09 13.61
CA LEU A 8 5.22 -1.33 12.98
C LEU A 8 6.27 -1.14 14.09
N ALA A 9 6.43 -2.16 14.94
CA ALA A 9 7.59 -2.33 15.81
C ALA A 9 7.50 -3.68 16.54
N ALA A 10 8.58 -4.45 16.40
CA ALA A 10 9.03 -5.54 17.28
C ALA A 10 8.38 -6.93 17.12
N VAL A 11 8.92 -7.73 16.20
CA VAL A 11 9.40 -9.10 16.49
C VAL A 11 10.65 -9.37 15.65
N ALA A 12 11.77 -8.75 16.06
CA ALA A 12 13.11 -9.10 15.57
C ALA A 12 13.97 -9.42 16.80
N ALA A 13 13.63 -10.50 17.50
CA ALA A 13 14.41 -10.98 18.63
C ALA A 13 14.10 -12.45 18.92
N PHE A 14 14.51 -13.39 18.06
CA PHE A 14 14.86 -14.76 18.46
C PHE A 14 15.76 -15.44 17.42
N ALA A 15 16.89 -14.80 17.09
CA ALA A 15 18.00 -15.44 16.39
C ALA A 15 19.31 -15.00 17.06
N LEU A 16 19.48 -15.37 18.33
CA LEU A 16 20.72 -15.22 19.08
C LEU A 16 21.15 -16.60 19.53
N LEU A 17 22.01 -17.25 18.74
CA LEU A 17 23.03 -18.20 19.21
C LEU A 17 23.95 -18.60 18.03
N ALA A 18 24.99 -17.78 17.81
CA ALA A 18 26.37 -18.19 17.48
C ALA A 18 27.06 -17.13 16.61
N SER A 19 27.76 -16.18 17.25
CA SER A 19 29.05 -15.64 16.75
C SER A 19 29.68 -14.72 17.81
N PRO A 20 31.00 -14.82 18.06
CA PRO A 20 31.68 -13.99 19.04
C PRO A 20 31.92 -12.56 18.56
N ALA A 21 31.90 -11.66 19.53
CA ALA A 21 31.99 -10.22 19.44
C ALA A 21 33.23 -9.69 18.71
N LEU A 22 33.01 -8.66 17.88
CA LEU A 22 34.02 -7.65 17.59
C LEU A 22 33.41 -6.26 17.74
N ALA A 23 33.95 -5.50 18.69
CA ALA A 23 33.55 -4.15 19.07
C ALA A 23 33.90 -3.11 18.00
N GLY A 24 33.13 -2.02 17.93
CA GLY A 24 33.48 -0.87 17.10
C GLY A 24 32.49 0.29 17.12
N ASN A 25 32.62 1.14 18.13
CA ASN A 25 32.36 2.59 18.19
C ASN A 25 31.15 3.22 17.48
N GLY A 26 30.28 3.83 18.30
CA GLY A 26 29.30 4.80 17.85
C GLY A 26 29.87 6.16 17.43
N ASN A 27 29.00 6.98 16.88
CA ASN A 27 29.12 8.43 16.87
C ASN A 27 27.73 9.05 16.76
N GLY A 28 27.35 9.82 17.78
CA GLY A 28 26.22 10.73 17.74
C GLY A 28 26.57 12.03 17.01
N GLY A 29 25.54 12.74 16.54
CA GLY A 29 25.68 14.07 15.99
C GLY A 29 24.30 14.67 15.73
N GLY A 30 23.88 15.61 16.58
CA GLY A 30 22.67 16.40 16.40
C GLY A 30 22.94 17.76 15.74
N ASN A 31 21.88 18.36 15.18
CA ASN A 31 21.59 19.80 15.06
C ASN A 31 20.25 19.90 14.29
N GLY A 32 19.30 20.82 14.50
CA GLY A 32 19.24 22.07 15.26
C GLY A 32 18.38 23.08 14.47
N GLY A 33 17.43 23.76 15.14
CA GLY A 33 16.68 24.96 14.66
C GLY A 33 15.50 24.66 13.72
N GLY A 34 14.24 25.03 14.00
CA GLY A 34 13.73 26.26 14.60
C GLY A 34 13.43 27.24 13.47
N HIS A 35 12.16 27.65 13.29
CA HIS A 35 11.63 28.96 12.84
C HIS A 35 10.10 28.82 12.65
N GLY A 36 9.32 29.62 13.37
CA GLY A 36 7.90 29.84 13.08
C GLY A 36 7.68 31.16 12.36
N ASN A 37 6.53 31.32 11.70
CA ASN A 37 5.78 32.59 11.70
C ASN A 37 4.35 32.47 11.12
N SER A 38 3.44 33.16 11.81
CA SER A 38 2.19 33.83 11.43
C SER A 38 1.41 33.52 10.14
N GLY A 39 0.08 33.49 10.31
CA GLY A 39 -0.72 34.65 9.87
C GLY A 39 -1.85 34.42 8.87
N GLY A 40 -3.09 34.51 9.35
CA GLY A 40 -4.11 35.42 8.80
C GLY A 40 -4.80 35.10 7.47
N SER A 41 -6.11 34.80 7.59
CA SER A 41 -7.22 35.26 6.73
C SER A 41 -7.22 34.98 5.22
N HIS A 42 -8.27 34.34 4.72
CA HIS A 42 -9.40 35.00 4.05
C HIS A 42 -10.42 33.97 3.56
N GLY A 43 -11.66 34.08 4.03
CA GLY A 43 -12.80 33.43 3.41
C GLY A 43 -13.19 34.14 2.11
N ASN A 44 -13.70 33.38 1.14
CA ASN A 44 -14.58 33.91 0.11
C ASN A 44 -15.74 32.95 -0.17
N SER A 45 -16.90 33.56 -0.12
CA SER A 45 -18.26 33.09 -0.35
C SER A 45 -18.65 33.08 -1.83
N GLY A 46 -19.64 32.23 -2.17
CA GLY A 46 -20.56 32.42 -3.30
C GLY A 46 -20.19 31.69 -4.61
N GLY A 47 -21.07 30.95 -5.27
CA GLY A 47 -22.49 30.75 -5.04
C GLY A 47 -23.13 29.69 -5.95
N GLY A 48 -24.25 29.15 -5.45
CA GLY A 48 -25.53 29.01 -6.15
C GLY A 48 -25.62 28.20 -7.44
N ASN A 49 -26.07 26.96 -7.29
CA ASN A 49 -26.76 26.15 -8.31
C ASN A 49 -28.26 26.52 -8.39
N SER A 50 -28.82 26.67 -9.59
CA SER A 50 -30.23 26.38 -10.00
C SER A 50 -30.53 27.07 -11.34
N GLY A 51 -30.95 26.35 -12.39
CA GLY A 51 -32.35 26.12 -12.77
C GLY A 51 -32.53 26.55 -14.24
N LYS A 52 -32.70 25.64 -15.20
CA LYS A 52 -33.94 25.02 -15.73
C LYS A 52 -34.40 25.66 -17.06
N SER A 53 -34.48 24.79 -18.08
CA SER A 53 -35.47 24.67 -19.17
C SER A 53 -36.00 25.91 -19.92
N GLY A 54 -35.94 25.84 -21.25
CA GLY A 54 -36.79 26.61 -22.17
C GLY A 54 -36.64 26.14 -23.61
N THR A 55 -37.59 25.33 -24.07
CA THR A 55 -37.77 24.83 -25.45
C THR A 55 -38.29 25.91 -26.39
N HIS A 56 -37.80 25.95 -27.63
CA HIS A 56 -38.46 26.22 -28.93
C HIS A 56 -37.32 26.34 -29.98
N GLY A 57 -37.35 25.80 -31.20
CA GLY A 57 -38.45 25.41 -32.05
C GLY A 57 -38.47 26.25 -33.34
N ASN A 58 -37.72 25.78 -34.35
CA ASN A 58 -37.99 25.90 -35.81
C ASN A 58 -37.60 27.14 -36.65
N SER A 59 -37.24 26.80 -37.90
CA SER A 59 -37.24 27.51 -39.18
C SER A 59 -36.15 28.54 -39.49
N GLY A 60 -35.18 28.07 -40.31
CA GLY A 60 -35.01 28.51 -41.69
C GLY A 60 -34.58 29.95 -41.93
N THR A 61 -33.42 30.13 -42.59
CA THR A 61 -33.28 30.84 -43.87
C THR A 61 -31.82 30.84 -44.31
N HIS A 62 -31.61 30.57 -45.59
CA HIS A 62 -30.34 30.63 -46.31
C HIS A 62 -29.67 32.01 -46.22
N GLY A 63 -28.34 32.03 -46.05
CA GLY A 63 -27.55 33.26 -46.10
C GLY A 63 -26.10 32.98 -46.49
N LYS A 64 -25.87 32.79 -47.78
CA LYS A 64 -24.56 32.67 -48.45
C LYS A 64 -23.88 34.05 -48.53
N SER A 65 -22.63 34.17 -48.05
CA SER A 65 -21.60 35.14 -48.50
C SER A 65 -20.36 34.97 -47.62
N THR A 66 -19.32 34.26 -48.08
CA THR A 66 -18.12 34.77 -48.78
C THR A 66 -17.22 35.73 -47.97
N HIS A 67 -16.00 35.24 -47.72
CA HIS A 67 -14.69 35.92 -47.77
C HIS A 67 -14.49 37.27 -47.06
N GLY A 68 -13.60 37.27 -46.05
CA GLY A 68 -12.93 38.47 -45.54
C GLY A 68 -11.61 38.10 -44.86
N LYS A 69 -10.51 38.30 -45.59
CA LYS A 69 -9.12 38.02 -45.21
C LYS A 69 -8.53 39.23 -44.47
N SER A 70 -7.53 38.98 -43.62
CA SER A 70 -6.45 39.90 -43.19
C SER A 70 -6.87 41.04 -42.26
N ALA A 71 -6.01 41.72 -41.50
CA ALA A 71 -4.73 41.48 -40.84
C ALA A 71 -4.34 42.86 -40.26
N SER A 72 -3.58 42.87 -39.17
CA SER A 72 -2.54 43.88 -38.89
C SER A 72 -2.91 45.29 -38.37
N ALA A 73 -2.01 45.73 -37.49
CA ALA A 73 -1.63 47.10 -37.08
C ALA A 73 -2.52 47.77 -36.02
N LYS A 74 -2.08 47.87 -34.76
CA LYS A 74 -0.96 48.67 -34.21
C LYS A 74 -1.16 50.17 -34.40
N SER A 75 -1.49 50.90 -33.34
CA SER A 75 -0.73 52.04 -32.83
C SER A 75 -1.53 52.76 -31.73
N GLY A 76 -0.85 53.11 -30.64
CA GLY A 76 -1.38 53.88 -29.52
C GLY A 76 -0.28 54.04 -28.48
N LYS A 77 0.65 54.97 -28.73
CA LYS A 77 1.79 55.30 -27.87
C LYS A 77 1.51 56.62 -27.13
N LYS A 78 2.07 56.71 -25.91
CA LYS A 78 2.28 57.88 -25.01
C LYS A 78 1.09 58.14 -24.06
N THR A 79 1.25 58.34 -22.74
CA THR A 79 2.37 58.98 -22.00
C THR A 79 2.32 58.66 -20.50
N GLN A 80 3.51 58.44 -19.91
CA GLN A 80 3.96 58.77 -18.54
C GLN A 80 3.05 58.51 -17.32
N ALA A 81 3.45 57.53 -16.50
CA ALA A 81 3.80 57.79 -15.11
C ALA A 81 4.88 56.79 -14.71
N ALA A 82 6.06 57.31 -14.34
CA ALA A 82 7.08 56.54 -13.65
C ALA A 82 6.54 56.25 -12.26
N VAL A 83 6.30 54.97 -11.97
CA VAL A 83 6.21 54.44 -10.62
C VAL A 83 7.30 53.38 -10.55
N ASP A 84 8.17 53.55 -9.58
CA ASP A 84 9.34 52.73 -9.31
C ASP A 84 9.05 51.24 -9.51
N ASP A 85 9.93 50.59 -10.27
CA ASP A 85 10.14 49.14 -10.24
C ASP A 85 10.56 48.78 -8.81
N VAL A 86 9.58 48.57 -7.94
CA VAL A 86 9.74 47.58 -6.89
C VAL A 86 9.62 46.25 -7.62
N GLU A 87 10.77 45.70 -7.98
CA GLU A 87 10.92 44.28 -8.22
C GLU A 87 10.49 43.59 -6.91
N VAL A 88 9.18 43.43 -6.75
CA VAL A 88 8.62 42.44 -5.84
C VAL A 88 9.11 41.15 -6.45
N ALA A 89 10.26 40.69 -5.96
CA ALA A 89 10.75 39.36 -6.19
C ALA A 89 9.54 38.45 -5.99
N ALA A 90 9.03 37.94 -7.11
CA ALA A 90 7.93 37.01 -7.07
C ALA A 90 8.48 35.82 -6.30
N THR A 91 8.14 35.72 -5.01
CA THR A 91 8.17 34.44 -4.32
C THR A 91 7.47 33.48 -5.27
N PRO A 92 8.15 32.47 -5.84
CA PRO A 92 7.55 31.64 -6.86
C PRO A 92 6.25 31.14 -6.26
N LYS A 93 5.10 31.49 -6.87
CA LYS A 93 3.82 30.90 -6.48
C LYS A 93 4.03 29.40 -6.66
N GLU A 94 4.20 28.68 -5.55
CA GLU A 94 4.17 27.23 -5.57
C GLU A 94 2.90 26.87 -6.33
N LYS A 95 3.09 26.23 -7.49
CA LYS A 95 1.96 25.87 -8.33
C LYS A 95 1.13 24.91 -7.48
N ASN A 96 -0.14 25.24 -7.24
CA ASN A 96 -1.08 24.35 -6.53
C ASN A 96 -0.93 22.91 -7.06
N LEU A 97 -1.00 21.89 -6.19
CA LEU A 97 -0.75 20.48 -6.56
C LEU A 97 -1.47 20.04 -7.85
N HIS A 98 -2.73 20.44 -8.05
CA HIS A 98 -3.46 20.13 -9.28
C HIS A 98 -2.85 20.74 -10.57
N ALA A 99 -2.22 21.90 -10.46
CA ALA A 99 -1.43 22.48 -11.53
C ALA A 99 -0.11 21.73 -11.75
N LYS A 100 0.48 21.12 -10.72
CA LYS A 100 1.67 20.24 -10.83
C LYS A 100 1.32 18.89 -11.49
N LEU A 101 0.19 18.29 -11.12
CA LEU A 101 -0.28 17.00 -11.61
C LEU A 101 -0.51 16.94 -13.13
N GLY A 102 -0.98 18.03 -13.75
CA GLY A 102 -1.18 18.07 -15.20
C GLY A 102 -2.08 16.92 -15.70
N ARG A 103 -1.53 15.99 -16.48
CA ARG A 103 -2.29 14.82 -16.97
C ARG A 103 -2.54 13.74 -15.91
N LEU A 104 -1.79 13.75 -14.80
CA LEU A 104 -2.00 12.85 -13.66
C LEU A 104 -3.31 13.14 -12.93
N ASN A 105 -3.88 14.34 -13.05
CA ASN A 105 -5.18 14.63 -12.43
C ASN A 105 -6.30 13.70 -12.93
N SER A 106 -6.19 13.22 -14.18
CA SER A 106 -7.15 12.27 -14.74
C SER A 106 -7.05 10.89 -14.07
N LEU A 107 -5.88 10.50 -13.56
CA LEU A 107 -5.62 9.22 -12.89
C LEU A 107 -6.65 8.96 -11.79
N GLN A 108 -6.87 9.94 -10.89
CA GLN A 108 -7.83 9.84 -9.80
C GLN A 108 -9.28 9.65 -10.29
N ARG A 109 -9.67 10.31 -11.39
CA ARG A 109 -11.06 10.25 -11.89
C ARG A 109 -11.37 8.98 -12.68
N ASN A 110 -10.37 8.40 -13.33
CA ASN A 110 -10.55 7.31 -14.30
C ASN A 110 -9.64 6.11 -14.02
N ILE A 111 -9.24 5.89 -12.76
CA ILE A 111 -8.31 4.81 -12.37
C ILE A 111 -8.71 3.44 -12.91
N ASN A 112 -10.01 3.09 -12.86
CA ASN A 112 -10.50 1.82 -13.38
C ASN A 112 -10.40 1.69 -14.91
N ALA A 113 -10.61 2.80 -15.64
CA ALA A 113 -10.40 2.80 -17.09
C ALA A 113 -8.91 2.65 -17.42
N TYR A 114 -8.03 3.24 -16.60
CA TYR A 114 -6.59 3.09 -16.76
C TYR A 114 -6.13 1.67 -16.49
N MET A 115 -6.63 0.98 -15.47
CA MET A 115 -6.24 -0.40 -15.18
C MET A 115 -6.60 -1.38 -16.31
N ASN A 116 -7.66 -1.10 -17.07
CA ASN A 116 -8.09 -1.92 -18.19
C ASN A 116 -7.59 -1.39 -19.56
N SER A 117 -6.79 -0.32 -19.56
CA SER A 117 -6.35 0.33 -20.78
C SER A 117 -5.19 -0.43 -21.43
N LYS A 118 -5.22 -0.55 -22.76
CA LYS A 118 -4.11 -1.13 -23.54
C LYS A 118 -3.02 -0.11 -23.92
N SER A 119 -3.09 1.09 -23.36
CA SER A 119 -2.14 2.17 -23.68
C SER A 119 -0.81 1.94 -22.98
N LYS A 120 0.29 2.05 -23.73
CA LYS A 120 1.66 1.93 -23.20
C LYS A 120 1.94 2.90 -22.05
N ASN A 121 1.35 4.09 -22.08
CA ASN A 121 1.53 5.11 -21.05
C ASN A 121 0.91 4.74 -19.69
N PHE A 122 0.10 3.68 -19.60
CA PHE A 122 -0.46 3.20 -18.33
C PHE A 122 0.09 1.84 -17.92
N ALA A 123 0.88 1.19 -18.79
CA ALA A 123 1.40 -0.14 -18.53
C ALA A 123 2.33 -0.15 -17.30
N ALA A 124 3.16 0.88 -17.12
CA ALA A 124 4.05 0.98 -15.96
C ALA A 124 3.28 1.16 -14.64
N VAL A 125 2.22 1.99 -14.63
CA VAL A 125 1.36 2.16 -13.43
C VAL A 125 0.53 0.92 -13.16
N GLN A 126 0.04 0.24 -14.19
CA GLN A 126 -0.64 -1.06 -14.04
C GLN A 126 0.30 -2.11 -13.43
N ALA A 127 1.52 -2.21 -13.95
CA ALA A 127 2.54 -3.12 -13.43
C ALA A 127 2.86 -2.80 -11.97
N TYR A 128 3.01 -1.51 -11.63
CA TYR A 128 3.19 -1.08 -10.25
C TYR A 128 2.03 -1.53 -9.33
N VAL A 129 0.78 -1.28 -9.73
CA VAL A 129 -0.39 -1.65 -8.92
C VAL A 129 -0.49 -3.17 -8.75
N MET A 130 -0.27 -3.94 -9.81
CA MET A 130 -0.31 -5.40 -9.77
C MET A 130 0.82 -5.98 -8.90
N ALA A 131 2.06 -5.52 -9.09
CA ALA A 131 3.20 -6.00 -8.31
C ALA A 131 3.08 -5.59 -6.84
N SER A 132 2.61 -4.37 -6.54
CA SER A 132 2.37 -3.93 -5.16
C SER A 132 1.28 -4.75 -4.48
N ALA A 133 0.22 -5.11 -5.21
CA ALA A 133 -0.83 -5.97 -4.70
C ALA A 133 -0.33 -7.40 -4.41
N ASN A 134 0.52 -7.95 -5.29
CA ASN A 134 1.19 -9.23 -5.04
C ASN A 134 2.08 -9.16 -3.79
N ALA A 135 2.90 -8.11 -3.66
CA ALA A 135 3.75 -7.91 -2.51
C ALA A 135 2.95 -7.77 -1.20
N GLN A 136 1.81 -7.08 -1.23
CA GLN A 136 0.90 -6.97 -0.09
C GLN A 136 0.31 -8.34 0.31
N ASN A 137 -0.14 -9.14 -0.66
CA ASN A 137 -0.64 -10.49 -0.37
C ASN A 137 0.47 -11.41 0.17
N ALA A 138 1.68 -11.31 -0.37
CA ALA A 138 2.82 -12.07 0.13
C ALA A 138 3.20 -11.68 1.56
N GLN A 139 3.13 -10.39 1.91
CA GLN A 139 3.29 -9.93 3.29
C GLN A 139 2.19 -10.45 4.21
N ALA A 140 0.93 -10.45 3.76
CA ALA A 140 -0.17 -11.06 4.53
C ALA A 140 0.06 -12.57 4.76
N ALA A 141 0.65 -13.28 3.80
CA ALA A 141 1.03 -14.69 3.97
C ALA A 141 2.15 -14.87 5.01
N VAL A 142 3.13 -13.96 5.08
CA VAL A 142 4.14 -13.94 6.14
C VAL A 142 3.50 -13.78 7.52
N GLU A 143 2.57 -12.84 7.66
CA GLU A 143 1.85 -12.63 8.91
C GLU A 143 1.07 -13.88 9.33
N ALA A 144 0.36 -14.51 8.39
CA ALA A 144 -0.37 -15.75 8.64
C ALA A 144 0.55 -16.92 9.03
N ALA A 145 1.68 -17.08 8.34
CA ALA A 145 2.64 -18.15 8.64
C ALA A 145 3.32 -17.96 10.01
N ASN A 146 3.68 -16.73 10.36
CA ASN A 146 4.21 -16.41 11.69
C ASN A 146 3.17 -16.66 12.78
N GLN A 147 1.89 -16.36 12.53
CA GLN A 147 0.83 -16.68 13.47
C GLN A 147 0.67 -18.20 13.65
N ALA A 148 0.79 -18.98 12.58
CA ALA A 148 0.76 -20.44 12.66
C ALA A 148 1.89 -21.01 13.54
N VAL A 149 3.09 -20.42 13.49
CA VAL A 149 4.19 -20.80 14.40
C VAL A 149 3.82 -20.52 15.85
N ILE A 150 3.25 -19.34 16.13
CA ILE A 150 2.80 -18.96 17.48
C ILE A 150 1.73 -19.94 18.00
N ASP A 151 0.75 -20.26 17.16
CA ASP A 151 -0.35 -21.16 17.52
C ASP A 151 0.17 -22.59 17.76
N ALA A 152 1.11 -23.06 16.94
CA ALA A 152 1.74 -24.37 17.09
C ALA A 152 2.59 -24.45 18.38
N GLN A 153 3.29 -23.38 18.75
CA GLN A 153 4.02 -23.29 20.01
C GLN A 153 3.10 -23.27 21.23
N ALA A 154 1.95 -22.59 21.14
CA ALA A 154 0.94 -22.59 22.19
C ALA A 154 0.37 -24.00 22.41
N ALA A 155 0.05 -24.72 21.32
CA ALA A 155 -0.42 -26.11 21.41
C ALA A 155 0.61 -27.04 22.08
N LEU A 156 1.91 -26.86 21.77
CA LEU A 156 2.98 -27.62 22.44
C LEU A 156 3.04 -27.29 23.94
N ALA A 157 2.85 -26.03 24.34
CA ALA A 157 2.81 -25.66 25.75
C ALA A 157 1.65 -26.34 26.49
N ASP A 158 0.46 -26.35 25.89
CA ASP A 158 -0.73 -27.01 26.46
C ASP A 158 -0.54 -28.53 26.61
N LEU A 159 0.09 -29.19 25.62
CA LEU A 159 0.42 -30.61 25.71
C LEU A 159 1.43 -30.91 26.83
N ASN A 160 2.44 -30.05 27.00
CA ASN A 160 3.41 -30.19 28.07
C ASN A 160 2.78 -29.97 29.46
N GLU A 161 1.80 -29.08 29.58
CA GLU A 161 1.03 -28.91 30.81
C GLU A 161 0.22 -30.16 31.14
N GLN A 162 -0.50 -30.71 30.16
CA GLN A 162 -1.24 -31.98 30.32
C GLN A 162 -0.31 -33.14 30.73
N LEU A 163 0.89 -33.21 30.14
CA LEU A 163 1.90 -34.20 30.51
C LEU A 163 2.37 -34.01 31.96
N ALA A 164 2.58 -32.77 32.41
CA ALA A 164 2.96 -32.47 33.78
C ALA A 164 1.84 -32.84 34.77
N GLU A 165 0.58 -32.53 34.44
CA GLU A 165 -0.59 -32.90 35.23
C GLU A 165 -0.75 -34.42 35.35
N ALA A 166 -0.66 -35.14 34.23
CA ALA A 166 -0.70 -36.61 34.22
C ALA A 166 0.41 -37.19 35.09
N ASN A 167 1.63 -36.64 35.01
CA ASN A 167 2.77 -37.05 35.83
C ASN A 167 2.56 -36.80 37.33
N ALA A 168 1.86 -35.72 37.71
CA ALA A 168 1.58 -35.38 39.10
C ALA A 168 0.54 -36.30 39.78
N LEU A 169 -0.29 -37.00 39.00
CA LEU A 169 -1.28 -37.94 39.54
C LEU A 169 -0.61 -39.08 40.30
N THR A 170 -1.06 -39.34 41.52
CA THR A 170 -0.61 -40.51 42.31
C THR A 170 -1.66 -41.61 42.16
N PRO A 171 -1.39 -42.69 41.40
CA PRO A 171 -2.35 -43.78 41.24
C PRO A 171 -2.52 -44.55 42.56
N ALA A 172 -3.75 -44.92 42.89
CA ALA A 172 -4.08 -45.69 44.09
C ALA A 172 -4.06 -47.21 43.84
N THR A 173 -4.17 -47.61 42.57
CA THR A 173 -4.19 -49.02 42.15
C THR A 173 -3.22 -49.29 40.99
N PRO A 174 -2.77 -50.56 40.81
CA PRO A 174 -1.94 -50.93 39.65
C PRO A 174 -2.65 -50.73 38.31
N GLU A 175 -3.97 -50.84 38.27
CA GLU A 175 -4.77 -50.60 37.04
C GLU A 175 -4.74 -49.11 36.66
N GLU A 176 -4.86 -48.21 37.64
CA GLU A 176 -4.72 -46.76 37.42
C GLU A 176 -3.30 -46.36 37.04
N GLU A 177 -2.28 -47.05 37.56
CA GLU A 177 -0.88 -46.83 37.19
C GLU A 177 -0.63 -47.20 35.72
N ALA A 178 -1.16 -48.34 35.27
CA ALA A 178 -1.08 -48.76 33.87
C ALA A 178 -1.85 -47.80 32.94
N ALA A 179 -3.03 -47.31 33.36
CA ALA A 179 -3.80 -46.34 32.60
C ALA A 179 -3.07 -44.99 32.48
N LYS A 180 -2.46 -44.51 33.57
CA LYS A 180 -1.62 -43.30 33.57
C LYS A 180 -0.43 -43.46 32.62
N ALA A 181 0.27 -44.60 32.66
CA ALA A 181 1.41 -44.85 31.78
C ALA A 181 1.00 -44.82 30.29
N ALA A 182 -0.16 -45.40 29.96
CA ALA A 182 -0.71 -45.33 28.60
C ALA A 182 -1.05 -43.90 28.17
N GLN A 183 -1.65 -43.10 29.06
CA GLN A 183 -1.95 -41.68 28.80
C GLN A 183 -0.68 -40.86 28.57
N ILE A 184 0.37 -41.08 29.37
CA ILE A 184 1.66 -40.41 29.21
C ILE A 184 2.28 -40.76 27.85
N ALA A 185 2.29 -42.04 27.47
CA ALA A 185 2.84 -42.47 26.19
C ALA A 185 2.09 -41.85 24.99
N ASP A 186 0.77 -41.68 25.11
CA ASP A 186 -0.03 -41.00 24.09
C ASP A 186 0.31 -39.49 24.01
N LEU A 187 0.40 -38.81 25.15
CA LEU A 187 0.80 -37.39 25.21
C LEU A 187 2.22 -37.17 24.67
N GLU A 188 3.16 -38.06 24.96
CA GLU A 188 4.52 -38.02 24.40
C GLU A 188 4.50 -38.17 22.87
N GLY A 189 3.61 -39.02 22.34
CA GLY A 189 3.37 -39.13 20.89
C GLY A 189 2.83 -37.83 20.29
N GLN A 190 1.80 -37.25 20.91
CA GLN A 190 1.21 -35.97 20.47
C GLN A 190 2.23 -34.82 20.52
N ILE A 191 3.11 -34.80 21.53
CA ILE A 191 4.19 -33.82 21.64
C ILE A 191 5.18 -33.97 20.47
N ALA A 192 5.60 -35.19 20.15
CA ALA A 192 6.51 -35.42 19.02
C ALA A 192 5.90 -35.01 17.68
N ASP A 193 4.61 -35.29 17.47
CA ASP A 193 3.87 -34.82 16.29
C ASP A 193 3.78 -33.29 16.26
N GLN A 194 3.55 -32.65 17.41
CA GLN A 194 3.46 -31.20 17.52
C GLN A 194 4.81 -30.51 17.31
N GLU A 195 5.92 -31.10 17.75
CA GLU A 195 7.27 -30.63 17.46
C GLU A 195 7.57 -30.67 15.96
N THR A 196 7.10 -31.71 15.27
CA THR A 196 7.17 -31.79 13.80
C THR A 196 6.34 -30.68 13.16
N ALA A 197 5.11 -30.46 13.64
CA ALA A 197 4.23 -29.39 13.13
C ALA A 197 4.84 -27.99 13.33
N ILE A 198 5.57 -27.75 14.42
CA ILE A 198 6.31 -26.50 14.64
C ILE A 198 7.42 -26.35 13.59
N SER A 199 8.21 -27.39 13.35
CA SER A 199 9.26 -27.35 12.32
C SER A 199 8.68 -27.06 10.94
N ASP A 200 7.54 -27.66 10.59
CA ASP A 200 6.86 -27.41 9.32
C ASP A 200 6.32 -25.98 9.23
N ALA A 201 5.75 -25.45 10.31
CA ALA A 201 5.27 -24.07 10.38
C ALA A 201 6.43 -23.06 10.26
N GLU A 202 7.57 -23.32 10.89
CA GLU A 202 8.77 -22.47 10.77
C GLU A 202 9.33 -22.49 9.33
N ALA A 203 9.35 -23.66 8.69
CA ALA A 203 9.74 -23.78 7.29
C ALA A 203 8.77 -23.00 6.37
N ALA A 204 7.46 -23.08 6.63
CA ALA A 204 6.45 -22.33 5.90
C ALA A 204 6.61 -20.81 6.09
N ALA A 205 6.93 -20.34 7.30
CA ALA A 205 7.20 -18.93 7.58
C ALA A 205 8.44 -18.43 6.82
N ALA A 206 9.51 -19.22 6.77
CA ALA A 206 10.71 -18.89 6.00
C ALA A 206 10.45 -18.84 4.49
N ALA A 207 9.64 -19.78 3.97
CA ALA A 207 9.24 -19.80 2.57
C ALA A 207 8.35 -18.59 2.23
N ALA A 208 7.38 -18.26 3.09
CA ALA A 208 6.54 -17.07 2.93
C ALA A 208 7.37 -15.78 2.93
N GLN A 209 8.37 -15.67 3.81
CA GLN A 209 9.27 -14.52 3.84
C GLN A 209 10.07 -14.37 2.56
N THR A 210 10.61 -15.49 2.05
CA THR A 210 11.33 -15.50 0.77
C THR A 210 10.43 -15.02 -0.37
N ALA A 211 9.20 -15.52 -0.44
CA ALA A 211 8.23 -15.10 -1.45
C ALA A 211 7.83 -13.62 -1.32
N ALA A 212 7.72 -13.10 -0.09
CA ALA A 212 7.45 -11.69 0.15
C ALA A 212 8.62 -10.78 -0.28
N ASP A 213 9.86 -11.20 -0.03
CA ASP A 213 11.05 -10.47 -0.45
C ASP A 213 11.19 -10.46 -1.98
N GLU A 214 10.92 -11.58 -2.64
CA GLU A 214 10.87 -11.68 -4.10
C GLU A 214 9.77 -10.79 -4.69
N ALA A 215 8.55 -10.86 -4.18
CA ALA A 215 7.43 -10.04 -4.64
C ALA A 215 7.70 -8.54 -4.43
N ALA A 216 8.33 -8.16 -3.31
CA ALA A 216 8.74 -6.78 -3.05
C ALA A 216 9.82 -6.29 -4.03
N ALA A 217 10.77 -7.15 -4.40
CA ALA A 217 11.81 -6.83 -5.37
C ALA A 217 11.27 -6.67 -6.80
N GLU A 218 10.15 -7.30 -7.13
CA GLU A 218 9.47 -7.16 -8.41
C GLU A 218 8.66 -5.85 -8.55
N VAL A 219 8.41 -5.14 -7.45
CA VAL A 219 7.66 -3.88 -7.50
C VAL A 219 8.47 -2.81 -8.25
N PRO A 220 8.00 -2.32 -9.41
CA PRO A 220 8.72 -1.29 -10.16
C PRO A 220 8.65 0.06 -9.43
N SER A 221 9.56 0.99 -9.76
CA SER A 221 9.54 2.35 -9.20
C SER A 221 8.27 3.10 -9.64
N LEU A 222 7.49 3.58 -8.66
CA LEU A 222 6.33 4.44 -8.91
C LEU A 222 6.74 5.75 -9.59
N ASP A 223 7.85 6.37 -9.18
CA ASP A 223 8.35 7.61 -9.79
C ASP A 223 8.66 7.43 -11.27
N ALA A 224 9.32 6.31 -11.63
CA ALA A 224 9.60 5.97 -13.02
C ALA A 224 8.29 5.76 -13.81
N ALA A 225 7.34 5.03 -13.22
CA ALA A 225 6.03 4.80 -13.84
C ALA A 225 5.23 6.10 -14.05
N LEU A 226 5.27 7.02 -13.09
CA LEU A 226 4.64 8.33 -13.18
C LEU A 226 5.34 9.21 -14.21
N ALA A 227 6.67 9.17 -14.29
CA ALA A 227 7.45 9.98 -15.22
C ALA A 227 7.16 9.64 -16.69
N GLU A 228 6.92 8.37 -17.01
CA GLU A 228 6.52 7.94 -18.37
C GLU A 228 5.18 8.55 -18.80
N MET A 229 4.27 8.73 -17.85
CA MET A 229 2.94 9.26 -18.12
C MET A 229 2.82 10.75 -17.84
N ALA A 230 3.73 11.40 -17.13
CA ALA A 230 3.60 12.81 -16.79
C ALA A 230 3.94 13.71 -17.99
N ASN A 231 3.32 14.90 -18.06
CA ASN A 231 3.78 16.00 -18.93
C ASN A 231 4.55 17.08 -18.16
N LYS A 232 4.76 16.85 -16.87
CA LYS A 232 5.40 17.75 -15.92
C LYS A 232 6.34 16.90 -15.04
N PRO A 233 7.33 17.53 -14.38
CA PRO A 233 8.18 16.82 -13.43
C PRO A 233 7.33 16.13 -12.36
N VAL A 234 7.71 14.90 -12.03
CA VAL A 234 7.21 14.18 -10.85
C VAL A 234 8.10 14.61 -9.70
N ASP A 235 7.51 15.33 -8.74
CA ASP A 235 8.14 15.70 -7.48
C ASP A 235 7.52 14.89 -6.33
N ASP A 236 8.13 14.96 -5.15
CA ASP A 236 7.72 14.14 -4.00
C ASP A 236 6.23 14.32 -3.64
N GLU A 237 5.69 15.53 -3.79
CA GLU A 237 4.26 15.81 -3.56
C GLU A 237 3.35 15.11 -4.59
N VAL A 238 3.78 15.06 -5.86
CA VAL A 238 3.05 14.35 -6.91
C VAL A 238 3.09 12.84 -6.68
N THR A 239 4.22 12.30 -6.22
CA THR A 239 4.36 10.88 -5.88
C THR A 239 3.51 10.52 -4.67
N GLU A 240 3.58 11.30 -3.59
CA GLU A 240 2.76 11.06 -2.39
C GLU A 240 1.26 11.11 -2.71
N TRP A 241 0.84 12.07 -3.54
CA TRP A 241 -0.54 12.11 -4.02
C TRP A 241 -0.90 10.87 -4.84
N ALA A 242 -0.01 10.42 -5.72
CA ALA A 242 -0.26 9.26 -6.57
C ALA A 242 -0.33 7.97 -5.74
N THR A 243 0.54 7.79 -4.76
CA THR A 243 0.46 6.69 -3.78
C THR A 243 -0.92 6.66 -3.14
N GLY A 244 -1.36 7.77 -2.53
CA GLY A 244 -2.68 7.82 -1.89
C GLY A 244 -3.87 7.57 -2.83
N VAL A 245 -3.74 7.86 -4.12
CA VAL A 245 -4.78 7.54 -5.13
C VAL A 245 -4.73 6.08 -5.56
N LEU A 246 -3.55 5.46 -5.60
CA LEU A 246 -3.35 4.07 -6.01
C LEU A 246 -3.57 3.08 -4.87
N ASP A 247 -3.40 3.48 -3.60
CA ASP A 247 -3.53 2.60 -2.42
C ASP A 247 -4.85 1.82 -2.41
N ASP A 248 -6.00 2.50 -2.51
CA ASP A 248 -7.32 1.85 -2.55
C ASP A 248 -7.44 0.88 -3.75
N LYS A 249 -6.75 1.17 -4.85
CA LYS A 249 -6.75 0.28 -6.01
C LYS A 249 -5.85 -0.94 -5.79
N ILE A 250 -4.71 -0.77 -5.14
CA ILE A 250 -3.81 -1.86 -4.76
C ILE A 250 -4.55 -2.80 -3.82
N ASP A 251 -5.23 -2.27 -2.79
CA ASP A 251 -6.06 -3.06 -1.88
C ASP A 251 -7.14 -3.87 -2.60
N GLN A 252 -7.88 -3.25 -3.53
CA GLN A 252 -8.90 -3.95 -4.33
C GLN A 252 -8.32 -5.04 -5.21
N VAL A 253 -7.16 -4.79 -5.81
CA VAL A 253 -6.48 -5.78 -6.67
C VAL A 253 -5.94 -6.92 -5.82
N ALA A 254 -5.33 -6.61 -4.66
CA ALA A 254 -4.83 -7.59 -3.71
C ALA A 254 -5.95 -8.53 -3.23
N ALA A 255 -7.10 -7.96 -2.81
CA ALA A 255 -8.28 -8.73 -2.42
C ALA A 255 -8.76 -9.66 -3.55
N LYS A 256 -8.84 -9.15 -4.78
CA LYS A 256 -9.27 -9.95 -5.92
C LYS A 256 -8.28 -11.07 -6.26
N LEU A 257 -6.98 -10.82 -6.17
CA LEU A 257 -5.96 -11.83 -6.41
C LEU A 257 -6.03 -12.94 -5.35
N ALA A 258 -6.18 -12.56 -4.07
CA ALA A 258 -6.35 -13.52 -2.99
C ALA A 258 -7.60 -14.40 -3.16
N GLU A 259 -8.72 -13.83 -3.64
CA GLU A 259 -9.93 -14.60 -3.97
C GLU A 259 -9.71 -15.57 -5.14
N GLN A 260 -8.92 -15.18 -6.15
CA GLN A 260 -8.61 -16.04 -7.30
C GLN A 260 -7.71 -17.21 -6.90
N ASP A 261 -6.70 -16.96 -6.06
CA ASP A 261 -5.81 -17.99 -5.55
C ASP A 261 -6.58 -18.98 -4.67
N ALA A 262 -7.49 -18.48 -3.82
CA ALA A 262 -8.38 -19.32 -3.03
C ALA A 262 -9.32 -20.17 -3.92
N ALA A 263 -9.86 -19.61 -4.99
CA ALA A 263 -10.71 -20.34 -5.93
C ALA A 263 -9.92 -21.43 -6.69
N ALA A 264 -8.67 -21.15 -7.09
CA ALA A 264 -7.81 -22.12 -7.76
C ALA A 264 -7.48 -23.32 -6.87
N ALA A 265 -7.23 -23.09 -5.57
CA ALA A 265 -6.98 -24.15 -4.60
C ALA A 265 -8.18 -25.11 -4.42
N THR A 266 -9.42 -24.61 -4.56
CA THR A 266 -10.63 -25.45 -4.45
C THR A 266 -10.94 -26.30 -5.68
N THR A 267 -10.40 -25.95 -6.85
CA THR A 267 -10.66 -26.72 -8.08
C THR A 267 -9.77 -27.95 -8.25
N ASP A 268 -8.62 -27.99 -7.59
CA ASP A 268 -7.67 -29.11 -7.70
C ASP A 268 -8.11 -30.35 -6.89
N ASP A 269 -8.97 -30.17 -5.88
CA ASP A 269 -9.50 -31.26 -5.02
C ASP A 269 -10.63 -32.08 -5.67
N THR A 270 -11.10 -31.74 -6.88
CA THR A 270 -12.25 -32.41 -7.51
C THR A 270 -11.93 -33.26 -8.75
N THR A 271 -10.65 -33.42 -9.10
CA THR A 271 -10.24 -34.20 -10.31
C THR A 271 -9.42 -35.47 -9.99
N SER A 272 -9.39 -35.92 -8.73
CA SER A 272 -8.80 -37.22 -8.35
C SER A 272 -9.87 -38.15 -7.76
N ASP A 273 -10.69 -38.75 -8.62
CA ASP A 273 -11.48 -39.94 -8.30
C ASP A 273 -11.50 -40.88 -9.53
#